data_AF-A0A4P7Z0F6-F1
#
_entry.id   AF-A0A4P7Z0F6-F1
#
_cell.length_a   1.000
_cell.length_b   1.000
_cell.length_c   1.000
_cell.angle_alpha   90.00
_cell.angle_beta   90.00
_cell.angle_gamma   90.00
#
_symmetry.space_group_name_H-M   'P 1'
#
loop_
_entity.id
_entity.type
_entity.pdbx_description
1 polymer ?
#
loop_
_entity_poly.entity_id
_entity_poly.type
_entity_poly.pdbx_seq_one_letter_code
_entity_poly.pdbx_strand_id
1 'polypeptide(L)' 'MMRMYGVKGYPAGAEAPSVVLKVRAANPSRAVALASERPLAAGMRLEAVDVGCGLPQEGVFYEGPWPWPGKAA' A
#
# COMPACT_ATOMS: atom_id res chain seq x y z
N MET A 1 -0.65 6.66 -18.18
CA MET A 1 0.27 6.28 -17.08
C MET A 1 -0.60 5.90 -15.88
N MET A 2 -0.31 4.80 -15.18
CA MET A 2 -1.16 4.36 -14.05
C MET A 2 -0.72 5.03 -12.74
N ARG A 3 -1.67 5.31 -11.85
CA ARG A 3 -1.37 5.88 -10.53
C ARG A 3 -0.68 4.86 -9.65
N MET A 4 0.23 5.34 -8.82
CA MET A 4 0.91 4.56 -7.80
C MET A 4 0.41 5.01 -6.43
N TYR A 5 0.07 4.04 -5.60
CA TYR A 5 -0.40 4.23 -4.24
C TYR A 5 0.56 3.57 -3.25
N GLY A 6 0.87 4.29 -2.18
CA GLY A 6 1.39 3.70 -0.96
C GLY A 6 0.23 3.23 -0.11
N VAL A 7 0.10 1.92 0.09
CA VAL A 7 -0.91 1.36 0.99
C VAL A 7 -0.28 1.07 2.34
N LYS A 8 -0.76 1.73 3.38
CA LYS A 8 -0.33 1.53 4.77
C LYS A 8 -1.24 0.50 5.43
N GLY A 9 -0.66 -0.46 6.13
CA GLY A 9 -1.40 -1.43 6.94
C GLY A 9 -1.26 -1.14 8.44
N TYR A 10 -2.40 -1.03 9.11
CA TYR A 10 -2.49 -0.76 10.55
C TYR A 10 -3.05 -2.01 11.25
N PRO A 11 -2.33 -2.56 12.24
CA PRO A 11 -2.87 -3.60 13.11
C PRO A 11 -4.14 -3.13 13.84
N ALA A 12 -4.96 -4.09 14.29
CA ALA A 12 -6.16 -3.78 15.05
C ALA A 12 -5.84 -2.94 16.30
N GLY A 13 -6.49 -1.78 16.44
CA GLY A 13 -6.29 -0.85 17.56
C GLY A 13 -5.01 -0.01 17.49
N ALA A 14 -4.20 -0.13 16.43
CA ALA A 14 -2.99 0.67 16.28
C ALA A 14 -3.23 1.95 15.46
N GLU A 15 -2.66 3.06 15.92
CA GLU A 15 -2.62 4.33 15.18
C GLU A 15 -1.43 4.40 14.21
N ALA A 16 -0.36 3.66 14.50
CA ALA A 16 0.83 3.59 13.66
C ALA A 16 0.75 2.41 12.67
N PRO A 17 1.16 2.60 11.40
CA PRO A 17 1.24 1.52 10.44
C PRO A 17 2.42 0.60 10.75
N SER A 18 2.27 -0.69 10.51
CA SER A 18 3.34 -1.69 10.67
C SER A 18 3.91 -2.16 9.33
N VAL A 19 3.12 -2.04 8.25
CA VAL A 19 3.49 -2.50 6.91
C VAL A 19 3.17 -1.46 5.85
N VAL A 20 3.89 -1.55 4.74
CA VAL A 20 3.65 -0.72 3.57
C VAL A 20 3.74 -1.52 2.28
N LEU A 21 2.82 -1.25 1.36
CA LEU A 21 2.78 -1.81 0.02
C LEU A 21 2.89 -0.71 -1.04
N LYS A 22 3.61 -0.97 -2.13
CA LYS A 22 3.54 -0.11 -3.34
C LYS A 22 2.61 -0.79 -4.34
N VAL A 23 1.48 -0.15 -4.61
CA VAL A 23 0.44 -0.71 -5.48
C VAL A 23 0.21 0.23 -6.64
N ARG A 24 0.21 -0.26 -7.87
CA ARG A 24 -0.29 0.50 -9.02
C ARG A 24 -1.71 0.06 -9.30
N ALA A 25 -2.62 1.01 -9.42
CA ALA A 25 -4.04 0.75 -9.60
C ALA A 25 -4.73 1.94 -10.27
N ALA A 26 -5.95 1.73 -10.77
CA ALA A 26 -6.73 2.79 -11.40
C ALA A 26 -7.17 3.88 -10.39
N ASN A 27 -7.46 3.50 -9.15
CA ASN A 27 -8.00 4.35 -8.10
C ASN A 27 -7.58 3.81 -6.71
N PRO A 28 -7.71 4.59 -5.61
CA PRO A 28 -7.27 4.16 -4.29
C PRO A 28 -8.04 2.94 -3.77
N SER A 29 -9.34 2.82 -4.05
CA SER A 29 -10.15 1.66 -3.65
C SER A 29 -9.63 0.36 -4.27
N ARG A 30 -9.21 0.40 -5.54
CA ARG A 30 -8.58 -0.73 -6.23
C ARG A 30 -7.21 -1.05 -5.66
N ALA A 31 -6.44 -0.04 -5.26
CA ALA A 31 -5.16 -0.26 -4.58
C ALA A 31 -5.35 -0.98 -3.24
N VAL A 32 -6.36 -0.60 -2.45
CA VAL A 32 -6.71 -1.28 -1.21
C VAL A 32 -7.17 -2.72 -1.47
N ALA A 33 -8.02 -2.95 -2.48
CA ALA A 33 -8.47 -4.30 -2.83
C ALA A 33 -7.27 -5.22 -3.15
N LEU A 34 -6.37 -4.78 -4.04
CA LEU A 34 -5.16 -5.54 -4.39
C LEU A 34 -4.23 -5.75 -3.19
N ALA A 35 -4.12 -4.77 -2.29
CA ALA A 35 -3.33 -4.91 -1.08
C ALA A 35 -3.97 -5.91 -0.09
N SER A 36 -5.29 -5.95 0.01
CA SER A 36 -6.02 -6.84 0.94
C SER A 36 -5.91 -8.32 0.58
N GLU A 37 -5.62 -8.64 -0.69
CA GLU A 37 -5.33 -9.99 -1.16
C GLU A 37 -3.95 -10.50 -0.71
N ARG A 38 -3.10 -9.63 -0.14
CA ARG A 38 -1.74 -9.98 0.28
C ARG A 38 -1.75 -10.59 1.69
N PRO A 39 -1.02 -11.70 1.94
CA PRO A 39 -0.89 -12.27 3.28
C PRO A 39 -0.37 -11.27 4.32
N LEU A 40 0.51 -10.35 3.92
CA LEU A 40 1.08 -9.32 4.81
C LEU A 40 0.04 -8.31 5.33
N ALA A 41 -1.07 -8.15 4.61
CA ALA A 41 -2.15 -7.22 4.95
C ALA A 41 -3.32 -7.89 5.70
N ALA A 42 -3.24 -9.19 5.98
CA ALA A 42 -4.33 -9.95 6.57
C ALA A 42 -4.72 -9.40 7.96
N GLY A 43 -6.01 -9.12 8.15
CA GLY A 43 -6.54 -8.59 9.41
C GLY A 43 -6.16 -7.14 9.72
N MET A 44 -5.56 -6.42 8.77
CA MET A 44 -5.16 -5.02 8.95
C MET A 44 -6.19 -4.06 8.37
N ARG A 45 -6.28 -2.88 8.99
CA ARG A 45 -6.94 -1.73 8.37
C ARG A 45 -5.99 -1.14 7.34
N LEU A 46 -6.47 -0.91 6.12
CA LEU A 46 -5.64 -0.44 5.00
C LEU A 46 -6.03 0.98 4.59
N GLU A 47 -5.03 1.81 4.33
CA GLU A 47 -5.22 3.16 3.78
C GLU A 47 -4.30 3.37 2.57
N ALA A 48 -4.87 3.80 1.45
CA ALA A 48 -4.12 4.13 0.25
C ALA A 48 -3.84 5.64 0.16
N VAL A 49 -2.60 6.00 -0.17
CA VAL A 49 -2.15 7.37 -0.41
C VAL A 49 -1.58 7.45 -1.83
N ASP A 50 -2.00 8.42 -2.64
CA ASP A 50 -1.40 8.66 -3.96
C ASP A 50 0.04 9.13 -3.78
N VAL A 51 0.97 8.46 -4.46
CA VAL A 51 2.41 8.76 -4.40
C VAL A 51 3.01 9.02 -5.78
N GLY A 52 2.16 9.23 -6.78
CA GLY A 52 2.53 9.65 -8.12
C GLY A 52 2.09 8.67 -9.20
N CYS A 53 2.92 8.53 -10.23
CA CYS A 53 2.62 7.76 -11.42
C CYS A 53 3.69 6.70 -11.66
N GLY A 54 3.28 5.56 -12.22
CA GLY A 54 4.17 4.46 -12.60
C GLY A 54 3.84 3.89 -13.98
N LEU A 55 4.54 2.81 -14.33
CA LEU A 55 4.25 2.03 -15.54
C LEU A 55 2.78 1.59 -15.57
N PRO A 56 2.19 1.36 -16.76
CA PRO A 56 0.75 1.08 -16.91
C PRO A 56 0.30 -0.29 -16.39
N GLN A 57 1.17 -1.05 -15.73
CA GLN A 57 0.87 -2.37 -15.20
C GLN A 57 0.27 -2.27 -13.79
N GLU A 58 -0.93 -2.80 -13.61
CA GLU A 58 -1.60 -2.93 -12.30
C GLU A 58 -0.94 -4.04 -11.46
N GLY A 59 -0.88 -3.85 -10.14
CA GLY A 59 -0.40 -4.86 -9.21
C GLY A 59 0.33 -4.32 -7.98
N VAL A 60 0.79 -5.24 -7.13
CA VAL A 60 1.64 -4.96 -5.96
C VAL A 60 3.10 -5.17 -6.36
N PHE A 61 3.94 -4.16 -6.13
CA PHE A 61 5.35 -4.13 -6.58
C PHE A 61 6.35 -4.09 -5.42
N TYR A 62 5.86 -3.87 -4.20
CA TYR A 62 6.67 -3.87 -3.00
C TYR A 62 5.79 -4.22 -1.82
N GLU A 63 6.33 -5.01 -0.91
CA GLU A 63 5.76 -5.39 0.39
C GLU A 63 6.90 -5.35 1.41
N GLY A 64 6.68 -4.70 2.55
CA GLY A 64 7.69 -4.62 3.59
C GLY A 64 7.21 -3.92 4.86
N PRO A 65 8.08 -3.87 5.89
CA PRO A 65 7.78 -3.14 7.11
C PRO A 65 7.69 -1.63 6.85
N TRP A 66 6.91 -0.94 7.68
CA TRP A 66 6.96 0.52 7.77
C TRP A 66 8.20 0.98 8.54
N PRO A 67 8.84 2.13 8.20
CA PRO A 67 8.55 3.04 7.10
C PRO A 67 9.14 2.59 5.76
N TRP A 68 8.77 3.28 4.67
CA TRP A 68 9.33 3.00 3.36
C TRP A 68 10.86 3.13 3.35
N PRO A 69 11.58 2.22 2.65
CA PRO A 69 13.00 2.40 2.41
C PRO A 69 13.27 3.77 1.76
N GLY A 70 14.12 4.58 2.39
CA GLY A 70 14.49 5.91 1.88
C GLY A 70 13.55 7.07 2.25
N LYS A 71 12.47 6.81 3.02
CA LYS A 71 11.77 7.85 3.78
C LYS A 71 11.97 7.55 5.26
N ALA A 72 12.93 8.23 5.89
CA ALA A 72 13.02 8.24 7.35
C ALA A 72 11.70 8.78 7.92
N ALA A 73 11.24 8.16 9.02
CA ALA A 73 9.94 8.36 9.64
C ALA A 73 9.65 9.82 10.02
#